data_AF-A0A1N6EJJ7-F1
#
_entry.id   AF-A0A1N6EJJ7-F1
#
_cell.length_a   1.000
_cell.length_b   1.000
_cell.length_c   1.000
_cell.angle_alpha   90.00
_cell.angle_beta   90.00
_cell.angle_gamma   90.00
#
_symmetry.space_group_name_H-M   'P 1'
#
loop_
_entity.id
_entity.type
_entity.pdbx_description
1 polymer ?
#
loop_
_entity_poly.entity_id
_entity_poly.type
_entity_poly.pdbx_seq_one_letter_code
_entity_poly.pdbx_strand_id
1 'polypeptide(L)'
;MPMLACFILLALSADAPVDSSRPIVSTLKGQVVELTKALHEQGRTFDEAPIATQVVLKDQDNTLTPLLSDDASRALFQDERLRNRPAELRVRRLPKLPYVQVLSFKVEFNGTLRTPEYYCEICSISVRYPQTCPCCQGPMDLRMQPKDD
;
A
#
# COMPACT_ATOMS: atom_id res chain seq x y z
N MET A 1 13.58 -45.08 54.75
CA MET A 1 13.99 -43.98 53.86
C MET A 1 13.57 -44.33 52.44
N PRO A 2 12.43 -43.87 51.90
CA PRO A 2 12.12 -44.04 50.48
C PRO A 2 12.56 -42.80 49.69
N MET A 3 13.43 -43.03 48.70
CA MET A 3 13.88 -42.06 47.70
C MET A 3 12.75 -41.84 46.69
N LEU A 4 12.24 -40.61 46.62
CA LEU A 4 11.26 -40.18 45.61
C LEU A 4 12.01 -39.89 44.29
N ALA A 5 11.83 -40.72 43.27
CA ALA A 5 12.34 -40.48 41.92
C ALA A 5 11.35 -39.57 41.16
N CYS A 6 11.80 -38.37 40.80
CA CYS A 6 11.04 -37.40 40.03
C CYS A 6 11.29 -37.64 38.52
N PHE A 7 10.32 -38.20 37.82
CA PHE A 7 10.34 -38.33 36.36
C PHE A 7 10.01 -36.97 35.74
N ILE A 8 10.99 -36.32 35.14
CA ILE A 8 10.81 -35.09 34.35
C ILE A 8 10.33 -35.50 32.95
N LEU A 9 9.06 -35.24 32.65
CA LEU A 9 8.53 -35.32 31.28
C LEU A 9 9.08 -34.14 30.45
N LEU A 10 9.99 -34.45 29.52
CA LEU A 10 10.35 -33.55 28.42
C LEU A 10 9.20 -33.52 27.41
N ALA A 11 8.42 -32.44 27.42
CA ALA A 11 7.45 -32.14 26.38
C ALA A 11 8.19 -31.73 25.10
N LEU A 12 8.18 -32.58 24.08
CA LEU A 12 8.50 -32.19 22.71
C LEU A 12 7.40 -31.25 22.22
N SER A 13 7.68 -29.94 22.20
CA SER A 13 6.88 -28.99 21.43
C SER A 13 7.13 -29.24 19.95
N ALA A 14 6.17 -29.88 19.28
CA ALA A 14 6.12 -29.90 17.83
C ALA A 14 5.79 -28.49 17.35
N ASP A 15 6.79 -27.80 16.79
CA ASP A 15 6.58 -26.54 16.08
C ASP A 15 5.71 -26.84 14.85
N ALA A 16 4.46 -26.39 14.88
CA ALA A 16 3.55 -26.56 13.75
C ALA A 16 4.08 -25.73 12.57
N PRO A 17 4.04 -26.25 11.33
CA PRO A 17 4.45 -25.48 10.17
C PRO A 17 3.56 -24.26 10.03
N VAL A 18 4.17 -23.07 10.05
CA VAL A 18 3.49 -21.79 9.83
C VAL A 18 2.83 -21.85 8.45
N ASP A 19 1.50 -21.86 8.45
CA ASP A 19 0.67 -21.87 7.24
C ASP A 19 0.88 -20.56 6.46
N SER A 20 1.79 -20.60 5.49
CA SER A 20 2.15 -19.49 4.60
C SER A 20 1.09 -19.15 3.54
N SER A 21 -0.09 -19.80 3.60
CA SER A 21 -1.14 -19.64 2.58
C SER A 21 -2.09 -18.46 2.82
N ARG A 22 -2.15 -17.91 4.05
CA ARG A 22 -3.05 -16.79 4.34
C ARG A 22 -2.43 -15.45 3.89
N PRO A 23 -3.10 -14.66 3.04
CA PRO A 23 -2.59 -13.35 2.66
C PRO A 23 -2.44 -12.46 3.89
N ILE A 24 -1.20 -12.06 4.19
CA ILE A 24 -0.92 -11.18 5.32
C ILE A 24 -1.32 -9.77 4.90
N VAL A 25 -2.46 -9.31 5.44
CA VAL A 25 -2.90 -7.93 5.34
C VAL A 25 -2.19 -7.12 6.41
N SER A 26 -1.58 -6.01 6.02
CA SER A 26 -0.84 -5.12 6.92
C SER A 26 -1.00 -3.67 6.48
N THR A 27 -0.68 -2.75 7.39
CA THR A 27 -0.64 -1.32 7.11
C THR A 27 0.80 -0.89 6.96
N LEU A 28 1.13 -0.25 5.85
CA LEU A 28 2.43 0.36 5.60
C LEU A 28 2.29 1.89 5.64
N LYS A 29 3.29 2.56 6.20
CA LYS A 29 3.36 4.02 6.28
C LYS A 29 4.61 4.50 5.54
N GLY A 30 4.51 5.62 4.85
CA GLY A 30 5.63 6.17 4.09
C GLY A 30 5.19 7.27 3.15
N GLN A 31 5.90 7.42 2.04
CA GLN A 31 5.55 8.32 0.95
C GLN A 31 5.48 7.53 -0.35
N VAL A 32 4.42 7.75 -1.11
CA VAL A 32 4.30 7.16 -2.45
C VAL A 32 5.09 8.02 -3.43
N VAL A 33 6.03 7.42 -4.15
CA VAL A 33 6.93 8.10 -5.09
C VAL A 33 7.14 7.26 -6.35
N GLU A 34 7.59 7.89 -7.42
CA GLU A 34 8.08 7.17 -8.61
C GLU A 34 9.38 6.43 -8.27
N LEU A 35 9.54 5.22 -8.81
CA LEU A 35 10.73 4.41 -8.59
C LEU A 35 11.99 5.12 -9.11
N THR A 36 11.90 5.73 -10.30
CA THR A 36 13.01 6.48 -10.92
C THR A 36 13.51 7.59 -10.02
N LYS A 37 12.61 8.42 -9.49
CA LYS A 37 12.95 9.49 -8.54
C LYS A 37 13.63 8.94 -7.28
N ALA A 38 13.10 7.86 -6.70
CA ALA A 38 13.68 7.26 -5.50
C ALA A 38 15.08 6.67 -5.74
N LEU A 39 15.32 6.08 -6.91
CA LEU A 39 16.63 5.53 -7.27
C LEU A 39 17.66 6.63 -7.56
N HIS A 40 17.24 7.74 -8.19
CA HIS A 40 18.07 8.93 -8.37
C HIS A 40 18.49 9.55 -7.03
N GLU A 41 17.56 9.67 -6.07
CA GLU A 41 17.85 10.13 -4.70
C GLU A 41 18.89 9.24 -3.99
N GLN A 42 18.96 7.95 -4.36
CA GLN A 42 19.94 6.99 -3.84
C GLN A 42 21.25 6.92 -4.67
N GLY A 43 21.42 7.78 -5.68
CA GLY A 43 22.60 7.84 -6.53
C GLY A 43 22.82 6.57 -7.36
N ARG A 44 21.74 5.89 -7.77
CA ARG A 44 21.82 4.68 -8.60
C ARG A 44 21.80 5.05 -10.08
N THR A 45 22.54 4.29 -10.89
CA THR A 45 22.48 4.36 -12.35
C THR A 45 21.63 3.20 -12.88
N PHE A 46 20.69 3.48 -13.77
CA PHE A 46 19.73 2.51 -14.32
C PHE A 46 19.14 3.03 -15.63
N ASP A 47 18.57 2.14 -16.44
CA ASP A 47 17.78 2.53 -17.61
C ASP A 47 16.38 2.97 -17.15
N GLU A 48 15.98 4.21 -17.45
CA GLU A 48 14.72 4.76 -16.94
C GLU A 48 13.49 4.17 -17.64
N ALA A 49 13.56 3.99 -18.97
CA ALA A 49 12.41 3.66 -19.79
C ALA A 49 11.63 2.41 -19.33
N PRO A 50 12.27 1.28 -18.92
CA PRO A 50 11.55 0.09 -18.46
C PRO A 50 10.75 0.28 -17.16
N ILE A 51 11.06 1.30 -16.36
CA ILE A 51 10.48 1.50 -15.03
C ILE A 51 9.88 2.90 -14.82
N ALA A 52 9.76 3.69 -15.89
CA ALA A 52 9.38 5.11 -15.84
C ALA A 52 8.03 5.34 -15.13
N THR A 53 7.08 4.41 -15.25
CA THR A 53 5.74 4.51 -14.66
C THR A 53 5.60 3.74 -13.35
N GLN A 54 6.66 3.10 -12.84
CA GLN A 54 6.58 2.29 -11.64
C GLN A 54 6.52 3.19 -10.40
N VAL A 55 5.61 2.86 -9.49
CA VAL A 55 5.41 3.56 -8.22
C VAL A 55 5.79 2.64 -7.06
N VAL A 56 6.41 3.23 -6.03
CA VAL A 56 6.81 2.55 -4.80
C VAL A 56 6.34 3.32 -3.58
N LEU A 57 6.18 2.63 -2.45
CA LEU A 57 6.14 3.24 -1.13
C LEU A 57 7.57 3.30 -0.59
N LYS A 58 8.07 4.51 -0.33
CA LYS A 58 9.31 4.78 0.39
C LYS A 58 8.99 4.97 1.87
N ASP A 59 9.48 4.09 2.72
CA ASP A 59 9.30 4.21 4.17
C ASP A 59 10.37 5.11 4.82
N GLN A 60 10.36 5.19 6.15
CA GLN A 60 11.30 6.02 6.92
C GLN A 60 12.74 5.52 6.85
N ASP A 61 12.94 4.23 6.59
CA ASP A 61 14.25 3.60 6.45
C ASP A 61 14.77 3.66 5.00
N ASN A 62 14.09 4.41 4.12
CA ASN A 62 14.31 4.47 2.69
C ASN A 62 14.16 3.12 1.97
N THR A 63 13.43 2.17 2.57
CA THR A 63 13.07 0.92 1.90
C THR A 63 12.01 1.22 0.84
N LEU A 64 12.24 0.74 -0.38
CA LEU A 64 11.34 0.91 -1.51
C LEU A 64 10.48 -0.35 -1.68
N THR A 65 9.20 -0.24 -1.33
CA THR A 65 8.23 -1.33 -1.53
C THR A 65 7.46 -1.11 -2.83
N PRO A 66 7.62 -1.97 -3.85
CA PRO A 66 6.92 -1.78 -5.13
C PRO A 66 5.43 -2.08 -5.01
N LEU A 67 4.62 -1.20 -5.59
CA LEU A 67 3.17 -1.32 -5.61
C LEU A 67 2.74 -2.06 -6.88
N LEU A 68 1.83 -3.02 -6.75
CA LEU A 68 1.16 -3.61 -7.91
C LEU A 68 0.21 -2.57 -8.50
N SER A 69 0.26 -2.35 -9.82
CA SER A 69 -0.69 -1.48 -10.52
C SER A 69 -1.99 -2.21 -10.79
N ASP A 70 -3.02 -1.94 -9.98
CA ASP A 70 -4.37 -2.47 -10.11
C ASP A 70 -5.41 -1.41 -9.74
N ASP A 71 -6.70 -1.75 -9.73
CA ASP A 71 -7.78 -0.78 -9.49
C ASP A 71 -7.67 0.00 -8.17
N ALA A 72 -7.12 -0.62 -7.11
CA ALA A 72 -7.02 0.00 -5.80
C ALA A 72 -5.82 0.95 -5.69
N SER A 73 -4.74 0.68 -6.44
CA SER A 73 -3.55 1.54 -6.49
C SER A 73 -3.54 2.52 -7.66
N ARG A 74 -4.39 2.33 -8.68
CA ARG A 74 -4.35 3.04 -9.98
C ARG A 74 -4.22 4.55 -9.86
N ALA A 75 -4.92 5.17 -8.92
CA ALA A 75 -4.84 6.61 -8.69
C ALA A 75 -3.42 7.07 -8.33
N LEU A 76 -2.66 6.27 -7.57
CA LEU A 76 -1.25 6.55 -7.26
C LEU A 76 -0.36 6.48 -8.51
N PHE A 77 -0.75 5.73 -9.54
CA PHE A 77 -0.03 5.62 -10.82
C PHE A 77 -0.43 6.71 -11.83
N GLN A 78 -1.65 7.24 -11.73
CA GLN A 78 -2.19 8.18 -12.72
C GLN A 78 -2.22 9.64 -12.26
N ASP A 79 -2.27 9.89 -10.94
CA ASP A 79 -2.39 11.23 -10.39
C ASP A 79 -1.22 11.56 -9.47
N GLU A 80 -0.30 12.37 -9.99
CA GLU A 80 0.87 12.84 -9.25
C GLU A 80 0.52 13.66 -7.99
N ARG A 81 -0.70 14.23 -7.92
CA ARG A 81 -1.17 14.97 -6.74
C ARG A 81 -1.31 14.06 -5.52
N LEU A 82 -1.33 12.74 -5.69
CA LEU A 82 -1.40 11.78 -4.57
C LEU A 82 -0.03 11.29 -4.10
N ARG A 83 1.05 11.71 -4.77
CA ARG A 83 2.43 11.32 -4.48
C ARG A 83 3.15 12.36 -3.63
N ASN A 84 4.38 12.02 -3.23
CA ASN A 84 5.34 12.92 -2.57
C ASN A 84 4.80 13.56 -1.28
N ARG A 85 3.97 12.81 -0.54
CA ARG A 85 3.35 13.22 0.72
C ARG A 85 3.18 12.02 1.64
N PRO A 86 3.05 12.22 2.96
CA PRO A 86 2.79 11.12 3.88
C PRO A 86 1.54 10.34 3.46
N ALA A 87 1.65 9.02 3.51
CA ALA A 87 0.59 8.10 3.10
C ALA A 87 0.56 6.89 4.04
N GLU A 88 -0.63 6.32 4.14
CA GLU A 88 -0.90 5.05 4.82
C GLU A 88 -1.58 4.10 3.83
N LEU A 89 -0.94 2.98 3.53
CA LEU A 89 -1.44 1.97 2.61
C LEU A 89 -1.86 0.74 3.39
N ARG A 90 -3.13 0.32 3.28
CA ARG A 90 -3.54 -1.02 3.69
C ARG A 90 -3.24 -1.95 2.54
N VAL A 91 -2.35 -2.92 2.74
CA VAL A 91 -1.84 -3.77 1.67
C VAL A 91 -2.00 -5.24 1.99
N ARG A 92 -2.07 -6.05 0.94
CA ARG A 92 -1.93 -7.49 0.98
C ARG A 92 -0.56 -7.86 0.44
N ARG A 93 0.23 -8.59 1.24
CA ARG A 93 1.47 -9.19 0.75
C ARG A 93 1.15 -10.38 -0.14
N LEU A 94 1.80 -10.42 -1.31
CA LEU A 94 1.65 -11.48 -2.28
C LEU A 94 2.81 -12.47 -2.08
N PRO A 95 2.54 -13.72 -1.65
CA PRO A 95 3.61 -14.70 -1.46
C PRO A 95 4.45 -14.86 -2.73
N LYS A 96 5.77 -14.89 -2.58
CA LYS A 96 6.75 -15.06 -3.67
C LYS A 96 6.84 -13.91 -4.67
N LEU A 97 6.16 -12.78 -4.45
CA LEU A 97 6.29 -11.59 -5.27
C LEU A 97 6.88 -10.44 -4.42
N PRO A 98 7.73 -9.58 -5.02
CA PRO A 98 8.25 -8.39 -4.31
C PRO A 98 7.17 -7.29 -4.18
N TYR A 99 6.08 -7.40 -4.93
CA TYR A 99 5.00 -6.42 -4.97
C TYR A 99 4.03 -6.60 -3.81
N VAL A 100 3.48 -5.48 -3.33
CA VAL A 100 2.29 -5.46 -2.48
C VAL A 100 1.08 -5.04 -3.28
N GLN A 101 -0.05 -5.70 -3.02
CA GLN A 101 -1.34 -5.27 -3.55
C GLN A 101 -1.97 -4.26 -2.59
N VAL A 102 -2.25 -3.05 -3.07
CA VAL A 102 -2.96 -2.04 -2.27
C VAL A 102 -4.44 -2.45 -2.17
N LEU A 103 -5.02 -2.34 -0.98
CA LEU A 103 -6.45 -2.59 -0.74
C LEU A 103 -7.21 -1.28 -0.56
N SER A 104 -6.58 -0.31 0.09
CA SER A 104 -7.06 1.05 0.30
C SER A 104 -5.87 1.92 0.72
N PHE A 105 -5.97 3.22 0.51
CA PHE A 105 -4.93 4.13 0.95
C PHE A 105 -5.49 5.48 1.42
N LYS A 106 -4.75 6.11 2.31
CA LYS A 106 -4.95 7.49 2.72
C LYS A 106 -3.68 8.28 2.38
N VAL A 107 -3.86 9.51 1.94
CA VAL A 107 -2.77 10.47 1.73
C VAL A 107 -2.98 11.68 2.61
N GLU A 108 -1.90 12.34 2.97
CA GLU A 108 -1.97 13.56 3.75
C GLU A 108 -2.59 14.70 2.93
N PHE A 109 -3.52 15.39 3.57
CA PHE A 109 -4.16 16.60 3.08
C PHE A 109 -4.50 17.50 4.27
N ASN A 110 -3.90 18.69 4.32
CA ASN A 110 -4.08 19.68 5.40
C ASN A 110 -3.80 19.11 6.80
N GLY A 111 -2.66 18.44 6.96
CA GLY A 111 -2.18 17.82 8.18
C GLY A 111 -2.86 16.50 8.56
N THR A 112 -3.82 16.01 7.77
CA THR A 112 -4.63 14.84 8.11
C THR A 112 -4.61 13.81 6.99
N LEU A 113 -4.49 12.52 7.33
CA LEU A 113 -4.63 11.42 6.38
C LEU A 113 -6.10 11.27 5.95
N ARG A 114 -6.36 11.38 4.65
CA ARG A 114 -7.69 11.27 4.05
C ARG A 114 -7.70 10.33 2.86
N THR A 115 -8.85 9.71 2.61
CA THR A 115 -9.06 8.85 1.45
C THR A 115 -9.36 9.73 0.23
N PRO A 116 -8.54 9.70 -0.84
CA PRO A 116 -8.87 10.39 -2.07
C PRO A 116 -9.96 9.65 -2.84
N GLU A 117 -10.86 10.42 -3.44
CA GLU A 117 -11.92 9.94 -4.31
C GLU A 117 -12.11 10.90 -5.49
N TYR A 118 -12.62 10.39 -6.61
CA TYR A 118 -12.97 11.20 -7.76
C TYR A 118 -14.49 11.28 -7.80
N TYR A 119 -15.01 12.48 -7.64
CA TYR A 119 -16.43 12.74 -7.43
C TYR A 119 -17.05 13.40 -8.66
N CYS A 120 -18.25 12.97 -9.03
CA CYS A 120 -19.04 13.61 -10.08
C CYS A 120 -20.14 14.48 -9.45
N GLU A 121 -20.12 15.79 -9.71
CA GLU A 121 -21.14 16.73 -9.22
C GLU A 121 -22.55 16.45 -9.76
N ILE A 122 -22.64 15.87 -10.96
CA ILE A 122 -23.94 15.62 -11.63
C ILE A 122 -24.61 14.38 -11.07
N CYS A 123 -23.85 13.29 -10.91
CA CYS A 123 -24.38 12.00 -10.47
C CYS A 123 -24.26 11.77 -8.97
N SER A 124 -23.52 12.62 -8.26
CA SER A 124 -23.24 12.49 -6.83
C SER A 124 -22.61 11.14 -6.44
N ILE A 125 -21.76 10.60 -7.32
CA ILE A 125 -21.03 9.34 -7.09
C ILE A 125 -19.53 9.57 -7.00
N SER A 126 -18.85 8.69 -6.27
CA SER A 126 -17.40 8.64 -6.16
C SER A 126 -16.82 7.38 -6.79
N VAL A 127 -15.65 7.51 -7.40
CA VAL A 127 -14.82 6.39 -7.87
C VAL A 127 -13.38 6.54 -7.34
N ARG A 128 -12.58 5.48 -7.48
CA ARG A 128 -11.27 5.37 -6.82
C ARG A 128 -10.09 5.95 -7.60
N TYR A 129 -10.24 6.20 -8.89
CA TYR A 129 -9.15 6.63 -9.77
C TYR A 129 -9.64 7.61 -10.84
N PRO A 130 -8.73 8.43 -11.43
CA PRO A 130 -9.09 9.38 -12.48
C PRO A 130 -9.75 8.67 -13.66
N GLN A 131 -10.99 9.04 -13.94
CA GLN A 131 -11.73 8.57 -15.10
C GLN A 131 -12.89 9.51 -15.37
N THR A 132 -13.48 9.38 -16.55
CA THR A 132 -14.78 9.97 -16.85
C THR A 132 -15.87 9.28 -16.03
N CYS A 133 -16.88 10.04 -15.57
CA CYS A 133 -17.99 9.48 -14.81
C CYS A 133 -18.65 8.31 -15.56
N PRO A 134 -18.79 7.12 -14.96
CA PRO A 134 -19.36 5.97 -15.64
C PRO A 134 -20.87 6.09 -15.91
N CYS A 135 -21.56 7.06 -15.29
CA CYS A 135 -23.00 7.27 -15.45
C CYS A 135 -23.34 8.35 -16.48
N CYS A 136 -22.83 9.58 -16.30
CA CYS A 136 -23.16 10.72 -17.16
C CYS A 136 -22.07 11.09 -18.16
N GLN A 137 -20.91 10.41 -18.12
CA GLN A 137 -19.74 10.74 -18.93
C GLN A 137 -19.17 12.17 -18.68
N GLY A 138 -19.54 12.79 -17.56
CA GLY A 138 -19.01 14.09 -17.14
C GLY A 138 -17.61 13.99 -16.51
N PRO A 139 -16.95 15.15 -16.29
CA PRO A 139 -15.69 15.21 -15.55
C PRO A 139 -15.87 14.77 -14.10
N MET A 140 -14.76 14.36 -13.47
CA MET A 140 -14.72 13.99 -12.06
C MET A 140 -13.62 14.76 -11.34
N ASP A 141 -13.96 15.30 -10.17
CA ASP A 141 -13.08 16.12 -9.36
C ASP A 141 -12.45 15.32 -8.23
N LEU A 142 -11.15 15.49 -8.03
CA LEU A 142 -10.46 14.88 -6.89
C LEU A 142 -10.94 15.57 -5.60
N ARG A 143 -11.55 14.78 -4.72
CA ARG A 143 -11.94 15.18 -3.37
C ARG A 143 -11.23 14.30 -2.35
N MET A 144 -11.01 14.86 -1.17
CA MET A 144 -10.52 14.11 -0.02
C MET A 144 -11.70 13.87 0.90
N GLN A 145 -12.04 12.60 1.13
CA GLN A 145 -13.15 12.25 2.02
C GLN A 145 -12.99 12.97 3.37
N PRO A 146 -14.11 13.38 4.00
CA PRO A 146 -14.07 13.90 5.36
C PRO A 146 -13.31 12.92 6.28
N LYS A 147 -12.75 13.45 7.36
CA LYS A 147 -12.22 12.59 8.41
C LYS A 147 -13.41 11.77 8.94
N ASP A 148 -13.30 10.45 8.91
CA ASP A 148 -14.24 9.60 9.67
C ASP A 148 -14.06 10.00 11.14
N ASP A 149 -15.05 10.67 11.72
CA ASP A 149 -15.11 11.03 13.15
C ASP A 149 -15.56 9.82 13.98
#